data_AF-A0A7V9VBX1-F1
#
_entry.id   AF-A0A7V9VBX1-F1
#
_cell.length_a   1.000
_cell.length_b   1.000
_cell.length_c   1.000
_cell.angle_alpha   90.00
_cell.angle_beta   90.00
_cell.angle_gamma   90.00
#
_symmetry.space_group_name_H-M   'P 1'
#
loop_
_entity.id
_entity.type
_entity.pdbx_description
1 polymer ?
#
loop_
_entity_poly.entity_id
_entity_poly.type
_entity_poly.pdbx_seq_one_letter_code
_entity_poly.pdbx_strand_id
1 'polypeptide(L)' 'RHVAERRPVVVHCLVGQGRTGTILAAYLIRAGATTDEALVRVRSVCPNAVENDAQVAALRTFEAGRGWVL' A
#
# COMPACT_ATOMS: atom_id res chain seq x y z
N ARG A 1 15.34 11.05 -0.88
CA ARG A 1 15.47 12.40 -0.29
C ARG A 1 14.64 12.54 0.98
N HIS A 2 13.31 12.71 0.93
CA HIS A 2 12.50 12.96 2.12
C HIS A 2 12.60 11.87 3.21
N VAL A 3 12.57 10.59 2.82
CA VAL A 3 12.71 9.46 3.76
C VAL A 3 14.07 9.46 4.45
N ALA A 4 15.16 9.75 3.72
CA ALA A 4 16.52 9.80 4.28
C ALA A 4 16.70 10.95 5.29
N GLU A 5 15.94 12.03 5.10
CA GLU A 5 15.93 13.20 6.00
C GLU A 5 14.88 13.07 7.13
N ARG A 6 14.25 11.89 7.29
CA ARG A 6 13.19 11.61 8.28
C ARG A 6 12.00 12.58 8.22
N ARG A 7 11.71 13.14 7.05
CA ARG A 7 10.56 14.02 6.85
C ARG A 7 9.32 13.20 6.48
N PRO A 8 8.12 13.56 6.98
CA PRO A 8 6.88 12.92 6.55
C PRO A 8 6.71 12.98 5.03
N VAL A 9 6.20 11.90 4.46
CA VAL A 9 5.87 11.80 3.03
C VAL A 9 4.38 11.59 2.89
N VAL A 10 3.73 12.41 2.06
CA VAL A 10 2.31 12.31 1.75
C VAL A 10 2.13 11.59 0.43
N VAL A 11 1.20 10.63 0.41
CA VAL A 11 0.74 9.96 -0.82
C VAL A 11 -0.73 10.34 -1.01
N HIS A 12 -1.09 10.85 -2.19
CA HIS A 12 -2.47 11.20 -2.50
C HIS A 12 -2.84 10.84 -3.94
N CYS A 13 -4.15 10.79 -4.20
CA CYS A 13 -4.72 10.75 -5.53
C CYS A 13 -5.76 11.87 -5.62
N LEU A 14 -6.87 11.67 -6.35
CA LEU A 14 -7.95 12.63 -6.38
C LEU A 14 -8.77 12.63 -5.07
N VAL A 15 -9.23 11.44 -4.63
CA VAL A 15 -10.11 11.28 -3.45
C VAL A 15 -9.35 10.76 -2.22
N GLY A 16 -8.14 10.24 -2.41
CA GLY A 16 -7.32 9.68 -1.33
C GLY A 16 -7.69 8.26 -0.90
N GLN A 17 -8.54 7.55 -1.64
CA GLN A 17 -9.06 6.22 -1.26
C GLN A 17 -8.44 5.08 -2.08
N GLY A 18 -8.73 5.01 -3.40
CA GLY A 18 -8.26 3.93 -4.28
C GLY A 18 -6.74 3.89 -4.43
N ARG A 19 -6.19 4.68 -5.37
CA ARG A 19 -4.74 4.70 -5.67
C ARG A 19 -3.86 5.02 -4.46
N THR A 20 -4.30 5.92 -3.58
CA THR A 20 -3.58 6.22 -2.33
C THR A 20 -3.48 4.99 -1.44
N GLY A 21 -4.61 4.33 -1.17
CA GLY A 21 -4.64 3.09 -0.39
C GLY A 21 -3.78 2.00 -1.02
N THR A 22 -3.84 1.84 -2.34
CA THR A 22 -3.03 0.85 -3.07
C THR A 22 -1.53 1.09 -2.88
N ILE A 23 -1.05 2.31 -3.07
CA ILE A 23 0.39 2.62 -2.92
C ILE A 23 0.85 2.47 -1.47
N LEU A 24 0.03 2.89 -0.50
CA LEU A 24 0.36 2.71 0.93
C LEU A 24 0.36 1.22 1.32
N ALA A 25 -0.58 0.42 0.80
CA ALA A 25 -0.59 -1.02 1.02
C ALA A 25 0.65 -1.69 0.38
N ALA A 26 1.00 -1.33 -0.85
CA ALA A 26 2.22 -1.83 -1.50
C ALA A 26 3.49 -1.46 -0.72
N TYR A 27 3.55 -0.28 -0.11
CA TYR A 27 4.65 0.12 0.76
C TYR A 27 4.75 -0.78 2.00
N LEU A 28 3.63 -1.09 2.65
CA LEU A 28 3.60 -2.03 3.79
C LEU A 28 4.00 -3.44 3.37
N ILE A 29 3.54 -3.91 2.21
CA ILE A 29 3.93 -5.22 1.65
C ILE A 29 5.44 -5.26 1.42
N ARG A 30 6.00 -4.20 0.83
CA ARG A 30 7.44 -4.07 0.63
C ARG A 30 8.21 -4.08 1.95
N ALA A 31 7.63 -3.56 3.02
CA ALA A 31 8.19 -3.58 4.37
C ALA A 31 8.02 -4.92 5.11
N GLY A 32 7.39 -5.92 4.49
CA GLY A 32 7.28 -7.28 5.01
C GLY A 32 5.86 -7.76 5.32
N ALA A 33 4.85 -6.90 5.25
CA ALA A 33 3.46 -7.32 5.47
C ALA A 33 2.97 -8.22 4.33
N THR A 34 1.99 -9.08 4.60
CA THR A 34 1.16 -9.75 3.59
C THR A 34 0.16 -8.76 2.97
N THR A 35 -0.43 -9.10 1.82
CA THR A 35 -1.49 -8.24 1.25
C THR A 35 -2.68 -8.10 2.20
N ASP A 36 -3.05 -9.16 2.92
CA ASP A 36 -4.16 -9.10 3.89
C ASP A 36 -3.86 -8.16 5.06
N GLU A 37 -2.68 -8.27 5.66
CA GLU A 37 -2.25 -7.37 6.73
C GLU A 37 -2.19 -5.92 6.26
N ALA A 38 -1.68 -5.68 5.05
CA ALA A 38 -1.62 -4.35 4.47
C ALA A 38 -3.03 -3.77 4.23
N LEU A 39 -3.97 -4.58 3.73
CA LEU A 39 -5.37 -4.18 3.53
C LEU A 39 -6.06 -3.84 4.85
N VAL A 40 -5.93 -4.71 5.86
CA VAL A 40 -6.46 -4.44 7.21
C VAL A 40 -5.91 -3.13 7.74
N ARG A 41 -4.60 -2.92 7.60
CA ARG A 41 -3.95 -1.71 8.13
C ARG A 41 -4.44 -0.44 7.43
N VAL A 42 -4.46 -0.39 6.10
CA VAL A 42 -4.91 0.82 5.39
C VAL A 42 -6.41 1.08 5.58
N ARG A 43 -7.23 0.03 5.64
CA ARG A 43 -8.69 0.15 5.86
C ARG A 43 -9.05 0.57 7.28
N SER A 44 -8.22 0.25 8.28
CA SER A 44 -8.39 0.79 9.64
C SER A 44 -8.27 2.32 9.70
N VAL A 45 -7.56 2.94 8.75
CA VAL A 45 -7.38 4.40 8.68
C VAL A 45 -8.40 5.02 7.73
N CYS A 46 -8.63 4.38 6.58
CA CYS A 46 -9.61 4.81 5.59
C CYS A 46 -10.43 3.60 5.13
N PRO A 47 -11.67 3.42 5.59
CA PRO A 47 -12.47 2.21 5.31
C PRO A 47 -12.61 1.88 3.83
N ASN A 48 -12.61 2.89 2.96
CA ASN A 48 -12.73 2.74 1.50
C ASN A 48 -11.36 2.63 0.78
N ALA A 49 -10.26 2.45 1.51
CA ALA A 49 -8.93 2.27 0.92
C ALA A 49 -8.86 0.98 0.10
N VAL A 50 -8.19 1.07 -1.06
CA VAL A 50 -8.15 0.01 -2.08
C VAL A 50 -9.58 -0.30 -2.57
N GLU A 51 -9.99 0.48 -3.56
CA GLU A 51 -11.37 0.73 -3.99
C GLU A 51 -11.99 -0.43 -4.76
N ASN A 52 -11.19 -1.23 -5.46
CA ASN A 52 -11.70 -2.29 -6.33
C ASN A 52 -10.79 -3.51 -6.39
N ASP A 53 -11.34 -4.62 -6.89
CA ASP A 53 -10.67 -5.92 -6.94
C ASP A 53 -9.42 -5.92 -7.83
N ALA A 54 -9.37 -5.08 -8.86
CA ALA A 54 -8.17 -4.96 -9.70
C ALA A 54 -6.98 -4.39 -8.91
N GLN A 55 -7.23 -3.44 -8.01
CA GLN A 55 -6.20 -2.92 -7.11
C GLN A 55 -5.77 -3.97 -6.07
N VAL A 56 -6.70 -4.78 -5.56
CA VAL A 56 -6.38 -5.89 -4.66
C VAL A 56 -5.54 -6.95 -5.39
N ALA A 57 -5.93 -7.33 -6.60
CA ALA A 57 -5.20 -8.28 -7.43
C ALA A 57 -3.78 -7.79 -7.73
N ALA A 58 -3.61 -6.50 -8.04
CA ALA A 58 -2.30 -5.90 -8.24
C ALA A 58 -1.41 -6.01 -6.99
N LEU A 59 -1.97 -5.85 -5.79
CA LEU A 59 -1.24 -6.04 -4.53
C LEU A 59 -0.82 -7.50 -4.32
N ARG A 60 -1.68 -8.46 -4.65
CA ARG A 60 -1.35 -9.90 -4.58
C ARG A 60 -0.24 -10.27 -5.56
N THR A 61 -0.30 -9.77 -6.79
CA THR A 61 0.77 -9.98 -7.77
C THR A 61 2.08 -9.35 -7.30
N PHE A 62 2.01 -8.14 -6.73
CA PHE A 62 3.18 -7.47 -6.16
C PHE A 62 3.79 -8.27 -4.99
N GLU A 63 2.96 -8.77 -4.07
CA GLU A 63 3.38 -9.65 -2.99
C GLU A 63 4.02 -10.96 -3.49
N ALA A 64 3.44 -11.59 -4.51
CA ALA A 64 3.97 -12.84 -5.07
C ALA A 64 5.33 -12.64 -5.77
N GLY A 65 5.53 -11.47 -6.39
CA GLY A 65 6.76 -11.10 -7.09
C GLY A 65 7.92 -10.64 -6.17
N ARG A 66 7.90 -11.00 -4.88
CA ARG A 66 8.77 -10.54 -3.76
C ARG A 66 10.29 -10.73 -3.91
N GLY A 67 10.88 -10.48 -5.08
CA GLY A 67 12.32 -10.64 -5.37
C GLY A 67 13.27 -9.67 -4.64
N TRP A 68 12.75 -8.79 -3.77
CA TRP A 68 13.54 -7.86 -2.95
C TRP A 68 13.68 -8.30 -1.49
N VAL A 69 12.97 -9.36 -1.09
CA VAL A 69 13.10 -9.97 0.25
C VAL A 69 14.10 -11.12 0.09
N LEU A 70 15.39 -10.79 0.12
CA LEU A 70 16.48 -11.75 0.29
C LEU A 70 16.81 -11.86 1.78
#